data_AF-F4QMB3-F1
#
_entry.id   AF-F4QMB3-F1
#
_cell.length_a   1.000
_cell.length_b   1.000
_cell.length_c   1.000
_cell.angle_alpha   90.00
_cell.angle_beta   90.00
_cell.angle_gamma   90.00
#
_symmetry.space_group_name_H-M   'P 1'
#
loop_
_entity.id
_entity.type
_entity.pdbx_description
1 polymer ?
#
loop_
_entity_poly.entity_id
_entity_poly.type
_entity_poly.pdbx_seq_one_letter_code
_entity_poly.pdbx_strand_id
1 'polypeptide(L)' 'MKRKAGGQPLSPELAAIIANPDSYLFAEGRTLADYFIRDGAIGFMVNGREYDWLIDHEELARSLCVRLIELGVEQRK' A
#
# COMPACT_ATOMS: atom_id res chain seq x y z
N MET A 1 16.93 11.71 28.37
CA MET A 1 17.40 10.44 27.79
C MET A 1 16.20 9.55 27.44
N LYS A 2 16.17 9.08 26.18
CA LYS A 2 15.43 7.93 25.60
C LYS A 2 13.88 7.93 25.69
N ARG A 3 13.23 8.44 24.63
CA ARG A 3 11.86 8.02 24.26
C ARG A 3 11.93 6.53 23.90
N LYS A 4 11.16 5.70 24.59
CA LYS A 4 11.06 4.27 24.27
C LYS A 4 10.48 4.14 22.86
N ALA A 5 11.26 3.57 21.95
CA ALA A 5 10.76 3.08 20.67
C ALA A 5 9.83 1.89 20.97
N GLY A 6 8.58 2.20 21.34
CA GLY A 6 7.51 1.22 21.49
C GLY A 6 6.86 0.98 20.14
N GLY A 7 7.65 0.58 19.14
CA GLY A 7 7.08 0.01 17.92
C GLY A 7 6.52 -1.34 18.29
N GLN A 8 5.19 -1.46 18.31
CA GLN A 8 4.54 -2.75 18.47
C GLN A 8 5.13 -3.68 17.40
N PRO A 9 5.64 -4.88 17.75
CA PRO A 9 6.23 -5.78 16.77
C PRO A 9 5.22 -6.02 15.65
N LEU A 10 5.69 -5.94 14.39
CA LEU A 10 4.87 -6.28 13.23
C LEU A 10 4.24 -7.66 13.49
N SER A 11 2.92 -7.77 13.35
CA SER A 11 2.30 -9.08 13.41
C SER A 11 2.90 -9.96 12.30
N PRO A 12 3.01 -11.29 12.51
CA PRO A 12 3.52 -12.20 11.47
C PRO A 12 2.77 -12.06 10.14
N GLU A 13 1.48 -11.75 10.21
CA GLU A 13 0.62 -11.46 9.06
C GLU A 13 1.06 -10.19 8.31
N LEU A 14 1.28 -9.09 9.03
CA LEU A 14 1.73 -7.84 8.43
C LEU A 14 3.12 -7.98 7.80
N ALA A 15 4.03 -8.72 8.45
CA ALA A 15 5.35 -9.01 7.91
C ALA A 15 5.28 -9.86 6.63
N ALA A 16 4.36 -10.83 6.57
CA ALA A 16 4.13 -11.64 5.37
C ALA A 16 3.58 -10.79 4.21
N ILE A 17 2.67 -9.86 4.48
CA ILE A 17 2.13 -8.93 3.46
C ILE A 17 3.25 -8.00 2.96
N ILE A 18 4.07 -7.45 3.85
CA ILE A 18 5.20 -6.59 3.45
C ILE A 18 6.19 -7.36 2.55
N ALA A 19 6.41 -8.65 2.82
CA ALA A 19 7.29 -9.50 2.02
C ALA A 19 6.67 -9.92 0.68
N ASN A 20 5.33 -10.04 0.60
CA ASN A 20 4.60 -10.37 -0.62
C ASN A 20 3.30 -9.54 -0.76
N PRO A 21 3.41 -8.26 -1.17
CA PRO A 21 2.29 -7.33 -1.26
C PRO A 21 1.24 -7.71 -2.31
N ASP A 22 1.58 -8.55 -3.29
CA ASP A 22 0.70 -8.87 -4.43
C ASP A 22 -0.61 -9.51 -3.97
N SER A 23 -0.56 -10.38 -2.96
CA SER A 23 -1.76 -11.02 -2.40
C SER A 23 -2.75 -10.02 -1.79
N TYR A 24 -2.24 -8.90 -1.29
CA TYR A 24 -3.03 -7.83 -0.70
C TYR A 24 -3.50 -6.80 -1.74
N LEU A 25 -2.67 -6.51 -2.75
CA LEU A 25 -3.00 -5.62 -3.87
C LEU A 25 -4.06 -6.20 -4.81
N PHE A 26 -4.05 -7.51 -5.06
CA PHE A 26 -4.96 -8.12 -6.04
C PHE A 26 -6.08 -8.92 -5.38
N ALA A 27 -6.35 -8.64 -4.10
CA ALA A 27 -7.51 -9.20 -3.41
C ALA A 27 -8.81 -8.76 -4.13
N GLU A 28 -9.82 -9.63 -4.08
CA GLU A 28 -11.18 -9.33 -4.56
C GLU A 28 -11.28 -8.93 -6.05
N GLY A 29 -10.32 -9.36 -6.88
CA GLY A 29 -10.37 -9.15 -8.33
C GLY A 29 -9.91 -7.76 -8.78
N ARG A 30 -9.27 -6.99 -7.90
CA ARG A 30 -8.59 -5.75 -8.26
C ARG A 30 -7.41 -6.04 -9.17
N THR A 31 -7.14 -5.10 -10.07
CA THR A 31 -6.06 -5.16 -11.05
C THR A 31 -5.21 -3.91 -10.95
N LEU A 32 -4.04 -3.92 -11.60
CA LEU A 32 -3.17 -2.75 -11.66
C LEU A 32 -3.85 -1.49 -12.23
N ALA A 33 -4.81 -1.66 -13.14
CA ALA A 33 -5.55 -0.55 -13.74
C ALA A 33 -6.47 0.16 -12.74
N ASP A 34 -6.80 -0.50 -11.63
CA ASP A 34 -7.61 0.09 -10.58
C ASP A 34 -6.77 0.97 -9.64
N TYR A 35 -5.45 0.94 -9.71
CA TYR A 35 -4.58 1.71 -8.83
C TYR A 35 -4.01 2.95 -9.52
N PHE A 36 -3.74 3.97 -8.71
CA PHE A 36 -2.93 5.13 -9.11
C PHE A 36 -2.14 5.63 -7.90
N ILE A 37 -1.10 6.40 -8.15
CA ILE A 37 -0.31 7.06 -7.11
C ILE A 37 -0.48 8.57 -7.26
N ARG A 38 -0.85 9.27 -6.20
CA ARG A 38 -1.01 10.74 -6.17
C ARG A 38 -0.25 11.30 -4.97
N ASP A 39 0.68 12.21 -5.21
CA ASP A 39 1.50 12.86 -4.16
C ASP A 39 2.17 11.87 -3.20
N GLY A 40 2.55 10.68 -3.70
CA GLY A 40 3.15 9.62 -2.89
C GLY A 40 2.16 8.77 -2.08
N ALA A 41 0.87 9.05 -2.16
CA ALA A 41 -0.21 8.23 -1.61
C ALA A 41 -0.77 7.28 -2.68
N ILE A 42 -1.23 6.11 -2.23
CA ILE A 42 -1.90 5.13 -3.10
C ILE A 42 -3.39 5.48 -3.14
N GLY A 43 -3.91 5.65 -4.35
CA GLY A 43 -5.34 5.72 -4.60
C GLY A 43 -5.82 4.51 -5.41
N PHE A 44 -7.11 4.26 -5.37
CA PHE A 44 -7.72 3.22 -6.19
C PHE A 44 -9.12 3.60 -6.69
N MET A 45 -9.52 2.98 -7.80
CA MET A 45 -10.78 3.17 -8.49
C MET A 45 -11.71 2.01 -8.18
N VAL A 46 -12.94 2.30 -7.77
CA VAL A 46 -14.02 1.31 -7.66
C VAL A 46 -15.29 1.90 -8.22
N ASN A 47 -15.90 1.21 -9.20
CA ASN A 47 -17.16 1.63 -9.85
C ASN A 47 -17.12 3.08 -10.35
N GLY A 48 -15.99 3.51 -10.93
CA GLY A 48 -15.81 4.86 -11.48
C GLY A 48 -15.59 5.96 -10.44
N ARG A 49 -15.35 5.60 -9.17
CA ARG A 49 -15.03 6.56 -8.10
C ARG A 49 -13.62 6.35 -7.57
N GLU A 50 -12.95 7.46 -7.30
CA GLU A 50 -11.62 7.51 -6.67
C GLU A 50 -11.73 7.42 -5.15
N TYR A 51 -10.85 6.62 -4.55
CA TYR A 51 -10.68 6.50 -3.11
C TYR A 51 -9.20 6.57 -2.77
N ASP A 52 -8.87 7.29 -1.69
CA ASP A 52 -7.53 7.24 -1.11
C ASP A 52 -7.41 5.99 -0.23
N TRP A 53 -6.32 5.25 -0.40
CA TRP A 53 -6.04 4.10 0.45
C TRP A 53 -5.31 4.56 1.72
N LEU A 54 -6.08 4.72 2.79
CA LEU A 54 -5.54 5.03 4.11
C LEU A 54 -4.95 3.76 4.72
N ILE A 55 -3.62 3.74 4.87
CA ILE A 55 -2.87 2.64 5.46
C ILE A 55 -2.18 3.16 6.71
N ASP A 56 -2.60 2.68 7.88
CA ASP A 56 -2.11 3.15 9.18
C ASP A 56 -0.68 2.69 9.52
N HIS A 57 -0.08 1.86 8.67
CA HIS A 57 1.29 1.35 8.82
C HIS A 57 2.21 1.89 7.72
N GLU A 58 3.16 2.75 8.08
CA GLU A 58 4.08 3.42 7.15
C GLU A 58 4.89 2.43 6.30
N GLU A 59 5.44 1.37 6.91
CA GLU A 59 6.24 0.37 6.19
C GLU A 59 5.41 -0.42 5.16
N LEU A 60 4.15 -0.74 5.50
CA LEU A 60 3.22 -1.40 4.60
C LEU A 60 2.85 -0.47 3.43
N ALA A 61 2.49 0.78 3.73
CA ALA A 61 2.17 1.78 2.72
C ALA A 61 3.34 1.96 1.75
N ARG A 62 4.56 2.02 2.27
CA ARG A 62 5.77 2.12 1.46
C ARG A 62 6.00 0.87 0.61
N SER A 63 5.88 -0.34 1.17
CA SER A 63 6.07 -1.59 0.43
C SER A 63 5.08 -1.70 -0.73
N LEU A 64 3.80 -1.40 -0.48
CA LEU A 64 2.75 -1.41 -1.49
C LEU A 64 2.99 -0.35 -2.58
N CYS A 65 3.38 0.86 -2.18
CA CYS A 65 3.65 1.95 -3.13
C CYS A 65 4.85 1.62 -4.04
N VAL A 66 5.96 1.15 -3.47
CA VAL A 66 7.13 0.68 -4.24
C VAL A 66 6.71 -0.42 -5.21
N ARG A 67 5.93 -1.40 -4.75
CA ARG A 67 5.48 -2.50 -5.60
C ARG A 67 4.62 -2.01 -6.77
N LEU A 68 3.66 -1.11 -6.52
CA LEU A 68 2.81 -0.55 -7.57
C LEU A 68 3.65 0.24 -8.60
N ILE A 69 4.67 0.98 -8.16
CA ILE A 69 5.62 1.66 -9.07
C ILE A 69 6.38 0.65 -9.93
N GLU A 70 6.91 -0.43 -9.34
CA GLU A 70 7.61 -1.49 -10.07
C GLU A 70 6.73 -2.15 -11.13
N LEU A 71 5.43 -2.30 -10.83
CA LEU A 71 4.43 -2.88 -11.72
C LEU A 71 3.92 -1.88 -12.77
N GLY A 72 4.39 -0.63 -12.76
CA GLY A 72 4.09 0.36 -13.79
C GLY A 72 2.75 1.09 -13.61
N VAL A 73 2.26 1.19 -12.37
CA VAL A 73 1.01 1.90 -12.05
C VAL A 73 1.15 3.40 -12.34
N GLU A 74 0.05 4.01 -12.80
CA GLU A 74 -0.03 5.42 -13.16
C GLU A 74 0.34 6.34 -11.98
N GLN A 75 1.21 7.32 -12.24
CA GLN A 75 1.59 8.36 -11.28
C GLN A 75 0.96 9.69 -11.69
N ARG A 76 0.00 10.15 -10.89
CA ARG A 76 -0.72 11.41 -11.05
C ARG A 76 -0.03 12.53 -10.28
N LYS A 77 -0.07 13.73 -10.86
CA LYS A 77 0.43 14.97 -10.26
C LYS A 77 -0.71 15.80 -9.70
#